data_AF-A0A3M6PYS2-F1
#
_entry.id   AF-A0A3M6PYS2-F1
#
_cell.length_a   1.000
_cell.length_b   1.000
_cell.length_c   1.000
_cell.angle_alpha   90.00
_cell.angle_beta   90.00
_cell.angle_gamma   90.00
#
_symmetry.space_group_name_H-M   'P 1'
#
loop_
_entity.id
_entity.type
_entity.pdbx_description
1 polymer ?
#
loop_
_entity_poly.entity_id
_entity_poly.type
_entity_poly.pdbx_seq_one_letter_code
_entity_poly.pdbx_strand_id
1 'polypeptide(L)' 'AQGVQAILGAHVNVQIAKRSQLHTFKVMPKRWVVERSFAWLDKNRRLWKNCERLLNTSLQFIHLAFLALILKRF' A
#
# COMPACT_ATOMS: atom_id res chain seq x y z
N ALA A 1 15.30 -2.62 -2.19
CA ALA A 1 15.22 -2.41 -0.72
C ALA A 1 15.82 -1.07 -0.30
N GLN A 2 17.03 -0.72 -0.77
CA GLN A 2 17.68 0.56 -0.45
C GLN A 2 16.86 1.80 -0.83
N GLY A 3 16.14 1.78 -1.96
CA GLY A 3 15.30 2.92 -2.36
C GLY A 3 14.17 3.25 -1.38
N VAL A 4 13.58 2.25 -0.71
CA VAL A 4 12.50 2.48 0.27
C VAL A 4 13.06 3.10 1.56
N GLN A 5 14.27 2.67 1.97
CA GLN A 5 14.97 3.24 3.13
C GLN A 5 15.42 4.69 2.86
N ALA A 6 15.79 5.02 1.62
CA ALA A 6 16.12 6.39 1.23
C ALA A 6 14.91 7.34 1.29
N ILE A 7 13.70 6.85 0.93
CA ILE A 7 12.48 7.66 0.90
C ILE A 7 11.91 7.88 2.31
N LEU A 8 11.91 6.85 3.16
CA LEU A 8 11.29 6.90 4.49
C LEU A 8 12.21 7.46 5.58
N GLY A 9 13.49 7.66 5.27
CA GLY A 9 14.51 8.08 6.22
C GLY A 9 14.90 6.97 7.20
N ALA A 10 16.06 7.13 7.86
CA ALA A 10 16.58 6.14 8.81
C ALA A 10 15.73 5.96 10.08
N HIS A 11 14.73 6.80 10.30
CA HIS A 11 13.90 6.84 11.51
C HIS A 11 12.81 5.75 11.55
N VAL A 12 12.50 5.11 10.41
CA VAL A 12 11.44 4.10 10.33
C VAL A 12 12.05 2.72 10.10
N ASN A 13 11.87 1.81 11.05
CA ASN A 13 12.25 0.40 10.87
C ASN A 13 11.26 -0.30 9.94
N VAL A 14 11.67 -0.56 8.70
CA VAL A 14 10.83 -1.20 7.67
C VAL A 14 11.30 -2.62 7.43
N GLN A 15 10.36 -3.58 7.53
CA GLN A 15 10.59 -4.97 7.15
C GLN A 15 10.01 -5.21 5.75
N ILE A 16 10.84 -5.67 4.81
CA ILE A 16 10.44 -5.91 3.42
C ILE A 16 10.59 -7.41 3.12
N ALA A 17 9.49 -8.04 2.69
CA ALA A 17 9.54 -9.41 2.19
C ALA A 17 10.23 -9.45 0.82
N LYS A 18 11.26 -10.29 0.67
CA LYS A 18 11.86 -10.56 -0.65
C LYS A 18 11.00 -11.57 -1.40
N ARG A 19 10.63 -11.23 -2.64
CA ARG A 19 9.85 -12.09 -3.55
C ARG A 19 10.58 -13.38 -3.94
N SER A 20 11.90 -13.44 -3.76
CA SER A 20 12.72 -14.62 -4.08
C SER A 20 12.62 -15.75 -3.05
N GLN A 21 12.00 -15.55 -1.88
CA GLN A 21 11.93 -16.54 -0.80
C GLN A 21 10.48 -16.97 -0.51
N LEU A 22 9.72 -17.29 -1.55
CA LEU A 22 8.28 -17.62 -1.46
C LEU A 22 7.98 -18.89 -0.65
N HIS A 23 8.93 -19.82 -0.62
CA HIS A 23 8.80 -21.14 0.06
C HIS A 23 8.98 -21.06 1.57
N THR A 24 9.45 -19.95 2.13
CA THR A 24 9.65 -19.78 3.57
C THR A 24 8.65 -18.78 4.12
N PHE A 25 7.66 -19.26 4.87
CA PHE A 25 6.72 -18.40 5.56
C PHE A 25 7.41 -17.71 6.75
N LYS A 26 7.76 -16.43 6.58
CA LYS A 26 8.27 -15.58 7.66
C LYS A 26 7.13 -14.73 8.23
N VAL A 27 6.88 -14.85 9.52
CA VAL A 27 5.89 -14.00 10.22
C VAL A 27 6.39 -12.55 10.19
N MET A 28 5.59 -11.66 9.61
CA MET A 28 5.85 -10.23 9.57
C MET A 28 4.85 -9.49 10.47
N PRO A 29 5.31 -8.79 11.52
CA PRO A 29 4.41 -8.05 12.39
C PRO A 29 3.69 -6.96 11.59
N LYS A 30 2.38 -6.79 11.84
CA LYS A 30 1.50 -5.79 11.19
C LYS A 30 1.27 -5.95 9.68
N ARG A 31 1.68 -7.06 9.06
CA ARG A 31 1.42 -7.36 7.64
C ARG A 31 -0.07 -7.26 7.27
N TRP A 32 -0.94 -7.76 8.15
CA TRP A 32 -2.39 -7.72 7.93
C TRP A 32 -2.94 -6.30 7.76
N VAL A 33 -2.32 -5.28 8.37
CA VAL A 33 -2.77 -3.88 8.26
C VAL A 33 -2.62 -3.42 6.82
N VAL A 34 -1.46 -3.70 6.24
CA VAL A 34 -1.12 -3.34 4.86
C VAL A 34 -2.02 -4.11 3.88
N GLU A 35 -2.14 -5.43 4.04
CA GLU A 35 -3.00 -6.25 3.18
C GLU A 35 -4.48 -5.83 3.27
N ARG A 36 -4.95 -5.47 4.46
CA ARG A 36 -6.32 -4.95 4.67
C ARG A 36 -6.53 -3.59 4.00
N SER A 37 -5.55 -2.68 4.09
CA SER A 37 -5.60 -1.41 3.36
C SER A 37 -5.69 -1.63 1.86
N PHE A 38 -4.93 -2.57 1.30
CA PHE A 38 -5.04 -2.95 -0.10
C PHE A 38 -6.39 -3.56 -0.45
N ALA A 39 -6.95 -4.44 0.39
CA ALA A 39 -8.28 -4.99 0.18
C ALA A 39 -9.38 -3.92 0.16
N TRP A 40 -9.26 -2.88 0.97
CA TRP A 40 -10.20 -1.75 0.94
C TRP A 40 -10.04 -0.86 -0.29
N LEU A 41 -8.83 -0.67 -0.79
CA LEU A 41 -8.59 0.02 -2.06
C LEU A 41 -9.20 -0.73 -3.23
N ASP A 42 -9.07 -2.06 -3.24
CA ASP A 42 -9.65 -2.93 -4.26
C ASP A 42 -11.20 -2.86 -4.26
N LYS A 43 -11.80 -2.71 -3.07
CA LYS A 43 -13.25 -2.49 -2.93
C LYS A 43 -13.72 -1.14 -3.47
N ASN A 44 -12.84 -0.16 -3.66
CA ASN A 44 -13.22 1.11 -4.28
C ASN A 44 -13.42 0.90 -5.79
N ARG A 45 -14.69 0.81 -6.20
CA ARG A 45 -15.13 0.57 -7.59
C ARG A 45 -14.44 1.44 -8.65
N ARG A 46 -14.05 2.67 -8.27
CA ARG A 46 -13.38 3.62 -9.15
C ARG A 46 -11.94 3.21 -9.50
N LEU A 47 -11.25 2.51 -8.59
CA LEU A 47 -9.89 2.00 -8.80
C LEU A 47 -9.84 0.61 -9.46
N TRP A 48 -10.91 -0.19 -9.32
CA TRP A 48 -11.01 -1.59 -9.76
C TRP A 48 -10.68 -1.85 -11.25
N LYS A 49 -10.63 -0.83 -12.12
CA LYS A 49 -10.29 -1.01 -13.54
C LYS A 49 -9.25 -0.05 -14.11
N ASN A 50 -8.58 0.78 -13.29
CA ASN A 50 -7.62 1.79 -13.76
C ASN A 50 -7.95 2.33 -15.17
N CYS A 51 -9.20 2.73 -15.40
CA CYS A 51 -9.67 3.22 -16.71
C CYS A 51 -9.26 4.68 -16.93
N GLU A 52 -8.22 5.12 -16.23
CA GLU A 52 -7.80 6.51 -16.27
C GLU A 52 -6.72 6.66 -17.33
N ARG A 53 -7.01 7.54 -18.29
CA ARG A 53 -6.11 7.85 -19.40
C ARG A 53 -4.81 8.53 -18.92
N LEU A 54 -4.83 9.17 -17.75
CA LEU A 54 -3.71 9.87 -17.15
C LEU A 54 -3.31 9.20 -15.82
N LEU A 55 -2.01 9.00 -15.62
CA LEU A 55 -1.47 8.41 -14.39
C LEU A 55 -1.55 9.37 -13.18
N ASN A 56 -1.59 10.68 -13.42
CA ASN A 56 -1.68 11.66 -12.34
C ASN A 56 -3.05 11.65 -11.67
N THR A 57 -4.11 11.47 -12.45
CA THR A 57 -5.47 11.41 -11.91
C THR A 57 -5.65 10.16 -11.06
N SER A 58 -5.09 9.01 -11.50
CA SER A 58 -5.23 7.77 -10.77
C SER A 58 -4.47 7.81 -9.45
N LEU A 59 -3.29 8.44 -9.44
CA LEU A 59 -2.53 8.74 -8.23
C LEU A 59 -3.34 9.59 -7.24
N GLN A 60 -3.99 10.67 -7.70
CA GLN A 60 -4.81 11.52 -6.85
C GLN A 60 -6.01 10.78 -6.27
N PHE A 61 -6.65 9.87 -7.01
CA PHE A 61 -7.72 9.03 -6.49
C PHE A 61 -7.25 8.01 -5.45
N ILE A 62 -6.05 7.46 -5.59
CA ILE A 62 -5.46 6.61 -4.55
C ILE A 62 -5.30 7.41 -3.25
N HIS A 63 -4.76 8.63 -3.32
CA HIS A 63 -4.62 9.50 -2.14
C HIS A 63 -5.98 9.81 -1.49
N LEU A 64 -6.98 10.16 -2.30
CA LEU A 64 -8.34 10.45 -1.82
C LEU A 64 -8.98 9.22 -1.15
N ALA A 65 -8.79 8.04 -1.73
CA ALA A 65 -9.29 6.78 -1.16
C ALA A 65 -8.64 6.48 0.19
N PHE A 66 -7.33 6.70 0.35
CA PHE A 66 -6.65 6.57 1.63
C PHE A 66 -7.13 7.58 2.67
N LEU A 67 -7.29 8.85 2.28
CA LEU A 67 -7.83 9.90 3.16
C LEU A 67 -9.22 9.53 3.67
N ALA A 68 -10.14 9.13 2.77
CA ALA A 68 -11.48 8.71 3.15
C ALA A 68 -11.47 7.50 4.09
N LEU A 69 -10.53 6.58 3.90
CA LEU A 69 -10.39 5.40 4.74
C LEU A 69 -9.90 5.74 6.14
N ILE A 70 -8.91 6.63 6.24
CA ILE A 70 -8.38 7.13 7.51
C ILE A 70 -9.48 7.90 8.26
N LEU A 71 -10.20 8.79 7.56
CA LEU A 71 -11.31 9.57 8.12
C LEU A 71 -12.50 8.72 8.58
N LYS A 72 -12.73 7.55 7.99
CA LYS A 72 -13.77 6.61 8.45
C LYS A 72 -13.35 5.80 9.67
N ARG A 73 -12.06 5.77 9.98
CA ARG A 73 -11.47 4.92 11.02
C ARG A 73 -11.15 5.71 12.29
N PHE A 74 -10.88 7.01 12.16
CA PHE A 74 -10.92 7.97 13.25
C PHE A 74 -12.34 8.48 13.47
#